data_AF-F2IIK6-F1
#
_entry.id   AF-F2IIK6-F1
#
_cell.length_a   1.000
_cell.length_b   1.000
_cell.length_c   1.000
_cell.angle_alpha   90.00
_cell.angle_beta   90.00
_cell.angle_gamma   90.00
#
_symmetry.space_group_name_H-M   'P 1'
#
loop_
_entity.id
_entity.type
_entity.pdbx_description
1 polymer ?
#
loop_
_entity_poly.entity_id
_entity_poly.type
_entity_poly.pdbx_seq_one_letter_code
_entity_poly.pdbx_strand_id
1 'polypeptide(L)'
;MKQILVIGIISTLIFSSCRTTQGMRIQVQKPSRISVNKAIKTITLLNHSIPGREGLLEGTLTLETPKQDKELSNECIRGIDELLRTSERFQIKRCDSSMLASKSSSIDFGTTMNWDQVDSICKKYETDALLVLEFFDTDFSVINPAATAVNTVQNVLNGNSPEVQITGKATARAGFRLYYPATKTIEYEDRYKQDRTWVQRSTNPIEAIARLIKRNDALIEVSYYTGESFAHDLVPLYFWQQRMMYIGKKDGMKIGARQALTRDWEGALKTWLEVYESSPKAKFRARAAYNIALAYEVLNDLQNAKKWVQTSYVEGGKSEALEYSNILENRIKELGILENQLTQ
;
A
#
# COMPACT_ATOMS: atom_id res chain seq x y z
N MET A 1 -12.81 -79.34 10.46
CA MET A 1 -13.00 -77.99 9.89
C MET A 1 -12.68 -76.94 10.95
N LYS A 2 -11.49 -76.34 10.92
CA LYS A 2 -11.19 -75.09 11.65
C LYS A 2 -10.32 -74.23 10.74
N GLN A 3 -10.84 -73.04 10.46
CA GLN A 3 -10.41 -72.12 9.40
C GLN A 3 -9.08 -71.46 9.77
N ILE A 4 -8.17 -71.42 8.80
CA ILE A 4 -6.97 -70.59 8.83
C ILE A 4 -7.39 -69.17 8.45
N LEU A 5 -7.33 -68.23 9.39
CA LEU A 5 -7.55 -66.81 9.13
C LEU A 5 -6.18 -66.18 8.80
N VAL A 6 -5.95 -65.92 7.52
CA VAL A 6 -4.89 -65.02 7.03
C VAL A 6 -5.60 -63.75 6.53
N ILE A 7 -4.84 -62.65 6.47
CA ILE A 7 -5.14 -61.32 5.88
C ILE A 7 -5.51 -60.29 6.95
N GLY A 8 -4.85 -59.14 7.09
CA GLY A 8 -3.72 -58.56 6.36
C GLY A 8 -3.43 -57.20 6.98
N ILE A 9 -2.16 -56.92 7.30
CA ILE A 9 -1.75 -55.63 7.86
C ILE A 9 -1.80 -54.61 6.72
N ILE A 10 -2.84 -53.78 6.70
CA ILE A 10 -2.92 -52.59 5.86
C ILE A 10 -1.88 -51.59 6.40
N SER A 11 -0.70 -51.60 5.79
CA SER A 11 0.32 -50.58 6.02
C SER A 11 -0.21 -49.25 5.48
N THR A 12 -0.60 -48.37 6.38
CA THR A 12 -1.01 -47.00 6.07
C THR A 12 0.25 -46.23 5.68
N LEU A 13 0.54 -46.15 4.37
CA LEU A 13 1.58 -45.29 3.82
C LEU A 13 1.17 -43.83 4.06
N ILE A 14 1.67 -43.25 5.15
CA ILE A 14 1.61 -41.81 5.38
C ILE A 14 2.54 -41.17 4.35
N PHE A 15 1.97 -40.74 3.22
CA PHE A 15 2.67 -39.92 2.24
C PHE A 15 2.98 -38.56 2.86
N SER A 16 4.15 -38.46 3.49
CA SER A 16 4.75 -37.18 3.84
C SER A 16 5.06 -36.43 2.54
N SER A 17 4.13 -35.54 2.14
CA SER A 17 4.32 -34.61 1.03
C SER A 17 5.61 -33.83 1.25
N CYS A 18 6.65 -34.21 0.52
CA CYS A 18 7.95 -33.58 0.60
C CYS A 18 7.88 -32.25 -0.14
N ARG A 19 7.78 -31.16 0.64
CA ARG A 19 7.87 -29.81 0.13
C ARG A 19 9.21 -29.61 -0.59
N THR A 20 9.17 -29.24 -1.88
CA THR A 20 10.37 -28.99 -2.70
C THR A 20 10.58 -27.51 -3.02
N THR A 21 9.65 -26.66 -2.57
CA THR A 21 9.67 -25.21 -2.74
C THR A 21 9.20 -24.54 -1.47
N GLN A 22 9.76 -23.38 -1.17
CA GLN A 22 9.36 -22.54 -0.06
C GLN A 22 9.07 -21.14 -0.58
N GLY A 23 8.09 -20.48 0.03
CA GLY A 23 7.81 -19.09 -0.23
C GLY A 23 8.76 -18.18 0.55
N MET A 24 9.27 -17.14 -0.09
CA MET A 24 10.19 -16.16 0.49
C MET A 24 9.70 -14.74 0.28
N ARG A 25 9.74 -13.94 1.35
CA ARG A 25 9.39 -12.52 1.32
C ARG A 25 10.66 -11.72 1.15
N ILE A 26 10.73 -10.95 0.07
CA ILE A 26 11.82 -9.99 -0.19
C ILE A 26 11.25 -8.58 -0.22
N GLN A 27 12.03 -7.59 0.17
CA GLN A 27 11.64 -6.18 -0.01
C GLN A 27 12.01 -5.73 -1.42
N VAL A 28 11.08 -5.05 -2.08
CA VAL A 28 11.25 -4.53 -3.43
C VAL A 28 10.79 -3.09 -3.45
N GLN A 29 11.68 -2.18 -3.83
CA GLN A 29 11.30 -0.80 -4.06
C GLN A 29 10.47 -0.68 -5.34
N LYS A 30 9.39 0.09 -5.30
CA LYS A 30 8.54 0.40 -6.45
C LYS A 30 8.55 1.92 -6.70
N PRO A 31 8.53 2.34 -7.98
CA PRO A 31 8.48 3.77 -8.32
C PRO A 31 7.17 4.40 -7.86
N SER A 32 7.20 5.72 -7.65
CA SER A 32 5.99 6.51 -7.44
C SER A 32 5.16 6.56 -8.73
N ARG A 33 3.84 6.65 -8.60
CA ARG A 33 2.93 6.79 -9.75
C ARG A 33 2.92 8.21 -10.29
N ILE A 34 2.98 9.19 -9.40
CA ILE A 34 3.08 10.60 -9.71
C ILE A 34 4.57 10.94 -9.87
N SER A 35 4.92 11.46 -11.04
CA SER A 35 6.27 11.93 -11.33
C SER A 35 6.38 13.40 -10.95
N VAL A 36 7.30 13.71 -10.04
CA VAL A 36 7.60 15.08 -9.59
C VAL A 36 8.99 15.45 -10.08
N ASN A 37 9.18 16.69 -10.54
CA ASN A 37 10.47 17.20 -10.96
C ASN A 37 11.58 16.85 -9.95
N LYS A 38 12.66 16.23 -10.44
CA LYS A 38 13.79 15.76 -9.62
C LYS A 38 14.48 16.87 -8.84
N ALA A 39 14.37 18.12 -9.28
CA ALA A 39 14.94 19.29 -8.61
C ALA A 39 14.21 19.62 -7.30
N ILE A 40 12.95 19.19 -7.12
CA ILE A 40 12.19 19.39 -5.89
C ILE A 40 12.66 18.34 -4.87
N LYS A 41 13.33 18.76 -3.79
CA LYS A 41 13.82 17.89 -2.71
C LYS A 41 13.14 18.17 -1.38
N THR A 42 12.57 19.35 -1.21
CA THR A 42 11.94 19.82 0.02
C THR A 42 10.53 20.31 -0.28
N ILE A 43 9.56 19.89 0.53
CA ILE A 43 8.14 20.22 0.33
C ILE A 43 7.56 20.77 1.62
N THR A 44 6.85 21.89 1.53
CA THR A 44 5.97 22.37 2.60
C THR A 44 4.55 21.85 2.39
N LEU A 45 3.92 21.32 3.44
CA LEU A 45 2.51 20.94 3.46
C LEU A 45 1.65 22.09 3.97
N LEU A 46 0.61 22.45 3.21
CA LEU A 46 -0.38 23.44 3.58
C LEU A 46 -1.80 22.85 3.52
N ASN A 47 -2.54 23.03 4.61
CA ASN A 47 -3.99 22.83 4.60
C ASN A 47 -4.66 24.15 4.15
N HIS A 48 -5.18 24.20 2.93
CA HIS A 48 -5.91 25.32 2.35
C HIS A 48 -7.36 24.92 2.08
N SER A 49 -7.94 24.04 2.90
CA SER A 49 -9.26 23.45 2.67
C SER A 49 -10.32 23.85 3.70
N ILE A 50 -10.04 24.84 4.55
CA ILE A 50 -10.99 25.22 5.60
C ILE A 50 -12.16 25.97 4.98
N PRO A 51 -13.42 25.50 5.09
CA PRO A 51 -14.56 26.18 4.46
C PRO A 51 -14.75 27.59 5.04
N GLY A 52 -15.23 28.49 4.17
CA GLY A 52 -15.60 29.86 4.54
C GLY A 52 -16.98 29.91 5.19
N ARG A 53 -17.33 31.03 5.84
CA ARG A 53 -18.60 31.18 6.58
C ARG A 53 -19.85 30.94 5.71
N GLU A 54 -19.81 31.26 4.42
CA GLU A 54 -20.93 31.07 3.49
C GLU A 54 -21.12 29.59 3.09
N GLY A 55 -20.03 28.81 3.00
CA GLY A 55 -20.10 27.38 2.70
C GLY A 55 -20.78 26.55 3.81
N LEU A 56 -20.85 27.10 5.02
CA LEU A 56 -21.55 26.50 6.16
C LEU A 56 -23.08 26.54 6.02
N LEU A 57 -23.61 27.41 5.15
CA LEU A 57 -25.05 27.60 4.95
C LEU A 57 -25.60 26.78 3.77
N GLU A 58 -24.76 26.46 2.78
CA GLU A 58 -25.11 25.57 1.65
C GLU A 58 -24.89 24.07 1.96
N GLY A 59 -24.36 23.75 3.15
CA GLY A 59 -24.06 22.38 3.58
C GLY A 59 -25.30 21.51 3.75
N THR A 60 -25.56 20.67 2.76
CA THR A 60 -26.48 19.53 2.76
C THR A 60 -26.38 18.70 4.03
N LEU A 61 -27.34 18.77 4.98
CA LEU A 61 -27.70 17.70 5.96
C LEU A 61 -26.56 16.92 6.67
N THR A 62 -25.32 17.39 6.64
CA THR A 62 -24.16 16.81 7.30
C THR A 62 -24.04 17.53 8.64
N LEU A 63 -24.06 16.78 9.74
CA LEU A 63 -23.95 17.33 11.11
C LEU A 63 -22.53 17.87 11.42
N GLU A 64 -21.72 18.20 10.41
CA GLU A 64 -20.32 18.55 10.56
C GLU A 64 -20.18 20.05 10.89
N THR A 65 -19.33 20.38 11.87
CA THR A 65 -19.06 21.77 12.28
C THR A 65 -17.74 22.24 11.66
N PRO A 66 -17.50 23.55 11.47
CA PRO A 66 -16.24 24.06 10.91
C PRO A 66 -14.97 23.59 11.65
N LYS A 67 -15.12 23.26 12.94
CA LYS A 67 -14.04 22.69 13.76
C LYS A 67 -13.72 21.26 13.34
N GLN A 68 -14.75 20.46 13.02
CA GLN A 68 -14.63 19.10 12.54
C GLN A 68 -14.00 19.04 11.15
N ASP A 69 -14.41 19.90 10.21
CA ASP A 69 -13.81 19.94 8.85
C ASP A 69 -12.31 20.26 8.92
N LYS A 70 -11.94 21.18 9.81
CA LYS A 70 -10.54 21.49 10.10
C LYS A 70 -9.79 20.31 10.72
N GLU A 71 -10.43 19.57 11.63
CA GLU A 71 -9.83 18.40 12.26
C GLU A 71 -9.57 17.30 11.21
N LEU A 72 -10.61 16.92 10.46
CA LEU A 72 -10.55 15.86 9.44
C LEU A 72 -9.58 16.20 8.30
N SER A 73 -9.60 17.43 7.78
CA SER A 73 -8.61 17.86 6.77
C SER A 73 -7.17 17.84 7.31
N ASN A 74 -6.96 18.12 8.60
CA ASN A 74 -5.64 18.01 9.22
C ASN A 74 -5.20 16.56 9.44
N GLU A 75 -6.13 15.63 9.64
CA GLU A 75 -5.86 14.19 9.64
C GLU A 75 -5.42 13.71 8.25
N CYS A 76 -6.01 14.24 7.18
CA CYS A 76 -5.53 14.02 5.82
C CYS A 76 -4.08 14.51 5.64
N ILE A 77 -3.76 15.75 6.06
CA ILE A 77 -2.37 16.25 6.04
C ILE A 77 -1.45 15.39 6.91
N ARG A 78 -1.93 14.87 8.04
CA ARG A 78 -1.15 13.98 8.91
C ARG A 78 -0.78 12.69 8.20
N GLY A 79 -1.72 12.05 7.47
CA GLY A 79 -1.44 10.86 6.66
C GLY A 79 -0.42 11.10 5.56
N ILE A 80 -0.45 12.28 4.93
CA ILE A 80 0.57 12.69 3.97
C ILE A 80 1.93 12.82 4.65
N ASP A 81 2.01 13.60 5.73
CA ASP A 81 3.24 13.89 6.45
C ASP A 81 3.91 12.62 6.97
N GLU A 82 3.16 11.74 7.64
CA GLU A 82 3.69 10.49 8.19
C GLU A 82 4.24 9.57 7.10
N LEU A 83 3.51 9.37 5.99
CA LEU A 83 3.96 8.48 4.94
C LEU A 83 5.14 9.07 4.15
N LEU A 84 5.10 10.35 3.78
CA LEU A 84 6.19 10.98 3.02
C LEU A 84 7.51 10.93 3.80
N ARG A 85 7.48 11.02 5.14
CA ARG A 85 8.67 10.87 6.00
C ARG A 85 9.27 9.47 6.03
N THR A 86 8.56 8.44 5.56
CA THR A 86 9.11 7.09 5.41
C THR A 86 9.95 6.91 4.15
N SER A 87 9.91 7.88 3.23
CA SER A 87 10.67 7.88 1.99
C SER A 87 11.78 8.93 2.05
N GLU A 88 12.94 8.62 1.48
CA GLU A 88 14.06 9.56 1.37
C GLU A 88 13.87 10.56 0.21
N ARG A 89 12.79 10.44 -0.56
CA ARG A 89 12.55 11.26 -1.75
C ARG A 89 12.39 12.75 -1.44
N PHE A 90 11.76 13.11 -0.31
CA PHE A 90 11.48 14.49 0.06
C PHE A 90 11.73 14.76 1.54
N GLN A 91 12.26 15.94 1.85
CA GLN A 91 12.23 16.48 3.21
C GLN A 91 10.96 17.31 3.41
N ILE A 92 10.19 17.00 4.45
CA ILE A 92 8.86 17.59 4.65
C ILE A 92 8.85 18.63 5.78
N LYS A 93 8.30 19.81 5.48
CA LYS A 93 7.91 20.85 6.45
C LYS A 93 6.39 20.99 6.46
N ARG A 94 5.82 21.49 7.57
CA ARG A 94 4.37 21.71 7.69
C ARG A 94 4.10 23.15 8.09
N CYS A 95 3.13 23.78 7.45
CA CYS A 95 2.64 25.09 7.88
C CYS A 95 2.00 25.02 9.26
N ASP A 96 2.27 26.00 10.12
CA ASP A 96 1.75 26.06 11.50
C ASP A 96 0.23 26.31 11.54
N SER A 97 -0.32 26.86 10.46
CA SER A 97 -1.71 27.26 10.37
C SER A 97 -2.32 26.81 9.05
N SER A 98 -3.60 26.45 9.12
CA SER A 98 -4.46 26.21 7.95
C SER A 98 -4.97 27.53 7.39
N MET A 99 -5.33 27.53 6.11
CA MET A 99 -5.93 28.66 5.38
C MET A 99 -7.34 28.31 4.91
N LEU A 100 -8.17 29.35 4.70
CA LEU A 100 -9.50 29.19 4.13
C LEU A 100 -9.41 28.72 2.68
N ALA A 101 -10.27 27.78 2.29
CA ALA A 101 -10.39 27.36 0.90
C ALA A 101 -10.71 28.52 -0.02
N SER A 102 -10.15 28.46 -1.23
CA SER A 102 -10.42 29.45 -2.28
C SER A 102 -11.91 29.54 -2.61
N LYS A 103 -12.62 28.39 -2.60
CA LYS A 103 -14.08 28.34 -2.62
C LYS A 103 -14.61 28.08 -1.23
N SER A 104 -15.58 28.89 -0.81
CA SER A 104 -16.14 28.85 0.55
C SER A 104 -16.73 27.49 0.93
N SER A 105 -17.23 26.72 -0.04
CA SER A 105 -17.79 25.38 0.16
C SER A 105 -16.77 24.27 0.42
N SER A 106 -15.51 24.42 -0.02
CA SER A 106 -14.46 23.38 0.10
C SER A 106 -14.82 21.98 -0.47
N ILE A 107 -15.65 21.93 -1.50
CA ILE A 107 -16.05 20.66 -2.17
C ILE A 107 -15.33 20.39 -3.51
N ASP A 108 -14.70 21.42 -4.09
CA ASP A 108 -13.98 21.32 -5.34
C ASP A 108 -12.87 22.38 -5.47
N PHE A 109 -12.08 22.29 -6.55
CA PHE A 109 -10.99 23.24 -6.78
C PHE A 109 -11.50 24.67 -6.98
N GLY A 110 -10.93 25.59 -6.21
CA GLY A 110 -11.03 27.03 -6.44
C GLY A 110 -9.93 27.57 -7.34
N THR A 111 -9.80 28.90 -7.34
CA THR A 111 -8.69 29.59 -8.00
C THR A 111 -7.36 29.12 -7.42
N THR A 112 -6.32 29.10 -8.25
CA THR A 112 -4.96 28.78 -7.80
C THR A 112 -4.44 29.86 -6.86
N MET A 113 -3.52 29.49 -5.97
CA MET A 113 -2.80 30.47 -5.15
C MET A 113 -1.97 31.40 -6.03
N ASN A 114 -1.85 32.67 -5.66
CA ASN A 114 -0.92 33.59 -6.33
C ASN A 114 0.52 33.08 -6.12
N TRP A 115 1.33 33.13 -7.17
CA TRP A 115 2.76 32.82 -7.13
C TRP A 115 3.52 33.60 -6.05
N ASP A 116 3.18 34.86 -5.76
CA ASP A 116 3.85 35.60 -4.67
C ASP A 116 3.55 34.99 -3.29
N GLN A 117 2.35 34.46 -3.09
CA GLN A 117 1.97 33.77 -1.86
C GLN A 117 2.69 32.41 -1.76
N VAL A 118 2.71 31.64 -2.85
CA VAL A 118 3.44 30.37 -2.93
C VAL A 118 4.92 30.59 -2.63
N ASP A 119 5.55 31.55 -3.30
CA ASP A 119 6.97 31.89 -3.13
C ASP A 119 7.26 32.36 -1.70
N SER A 120 6.38 33.18 -1.11
CA SER A 120 6.53 33.62 0.29
C SER A 120 6.48 32.45 1.28
N ILE A 121 5.59 31.47 1.07
CA ILE A 121 5.50 30.28 1.94
C ILE A 121 6.73 29.39 1.76
N CYS A 122 7.14 29.10 0.52
CA CYS A 122 8.34 28.31 0.23
C CYS A 122 9.60 28.96 0.84
N LYS A 123 9.76 30.29 0.72
CA LYS A 123 10.85 31.03 1.35
C LYS A 123 10.82 30.96 2.88
N LYS A 124 9.63 31.10 3.50
CA LYS A 124 9.48 31.04 4.97
C LYS A 124 9.92 29.70 5.54
N TYR A 125 9.60 28.60 4.85
CA TYR A 125 9.90 27.24 5.31
C TYR A 125 11.16 26.65 4.69
N GLU A 126 11.88 27.41 3.86
CA GLU A 126 13.09 27.01 3.14
C GLU A 126 12.87 25.73 2.32
N THR A 127 11.82 25.73 1.50
CA THR A 127 11.46 24.57 0.66
C THR A 127 11.37 24.90 -0.82
N ASP A 128 11.54 23.88 -1.66
CA ASP A 128 11.52 23.99 -3.11
C ASP A 128 10.10 24.10 -3.66
N ALA A 129 9.14 23.45 -3.01
CA ALA A 129 7.76 23.32 -3.48
C ALA A 129 6.73 23.36 -2.35
N LEU A 130 5.49 23.70 -2.71
CA LEU A 130 4.35 23.76 -1.80
C LEU A 130 3.28 22.75 -2.23
N LEU A 131 3.02 21.76 -1.37
CA LEU A 131 1.94 20.80 -1.53
C LEU A 131 0.73 21.27 -0.71
N VAL A 132 -0.38 21.49 -1.40
CA VAL A 132 -1.59 22.10 -0.85
C VAL A 132 -2.76 21.12 -0.92
N LEU A 133 -3.44 20.94 0.21
CA LEU A 133 -4.80 20.40 0.25
C LEU A 133 -5.78 21.55 0.00
N GLU A 134 -6.30 21.65 -1.22
CA GLU A 134 -7.09 22.80 -1.71
C GLU A 134 -8.58 22.71 -1.34
N PHE A 135 -9.10 21.50 -1.15
CA PHE A 135 -10.46 21.26 -0.69
C PHE A 135 -10.53 19.90 -0.01
N PHE A 136 -11.45 19.73 0.94
CA PHE A 136 -11.62 18.50 1.69
C PHE A 136 -13.06 18.36 2.16
N ASP A 137 -13.70 17.27 1.75
CA ASP A 137 -15.11 16.97 2.01
C ASP A 137 -15.25 15.54 2.54
N THR A 138 -16.06 15.36 3.57
CA THR A 138 -16.32 14.06 4.18
C THR A 138 -17.80 13.76 4.26
N ASP A 139 -18.13 12.49 4.10
CA ASP A 139 -19.51 12.01 4.17
C ASP A 139 -19.56 10.65 4.87
N PHE A 140 -20.61 10.44 5.67
CA PHE A 140 -20.89 9.17 6.31
C PHE A 140 -22.33 8.74 6.05
N SER A 141 -22.50 7.54 5.49
CA SER A 141 -23.81 6.96 5.21
C SER A 141 -23.94 5.54 5.77
N VAL A 142 -25.17 5.12 6.09
CA VAL A 142 -25.45 3.73 6.49
C VAL A 142 -25.81 2.91 5.25
N ILE A 143 -25.14 1.77 5.07
CA ILE A 143 -25.42 0.84 3.98
C ILE A 143 -26.66 0.01 4.32
N ASN A 144 -27.63 -0.05 3.39
CA ASN A 144 -28.86 -0.85 3.48
C ASN A 144 -29.69 -0.62 4.77
N PRO A 145 -30.05 0.63 5.11
CA PRO A 145 -30.72 0.96 6.38
C PRO A 145 -32.06 0.22 6.56
N ALA A 146 -32.81 0.01 5.47
CA ALA A 146 -34.07 -0.73 5.50
C ALA A 146 -33.89 -2.21 5.85
N ALA A 147 -32.89 -2.88 5.25
CA ALA A 147 -32.61 -4.29 5.55
C ALA A 147 -32.13 -4.47 7.00
N THR A 148 -31.30 -3.55 7.50
CA THR A 148 -30.89 -3.50 8.90
C THR A 148 -32.09 -3.38 9.85
N ALA A 149 -33.07 -2.53 9.53
CA ALA A 149 -34.30 -2.39 10.31
C ALA A 149 -35.15 -3.67 10.30
N VAL A 150 -35.35 -4.29 9.12
CA VAL A 150 -36.11 -5.55 8.98
C VAL A 150 -35.45 -6.69 9.76
N ASN A 151 -34.13 -6.86 9.65
CA ASN A 151 -33.39 -7.91 10.36
C ASN A 151 -33.50 -7.73 11.89
N THR A 152 -33.50 -6.48 12.37
CA THR A 152 -33.72 -6.19 13.79
C THR A 152 -35.08 -6.72 14.25
N VAL A 153 -36.15 -6.37 13.53
CA VAL A 153 -37.51 -6.76 13.89
C VAL A 153 -37.65 -8.29 13.86
N GLN A 154 -37.12 -8.95 12.84
CA GLN A 154 -37.14 -10.42 12.74
C GLN A 154 -36.37 -11.10 13.88
N ASN A 155 -35.20 -10.60 14.26
CA ASN A 155 -34.42 -11.17 15.36
C ASN A 155 -35.17 -11.11 16.69
N VAL A 156 -35.85 -9.99 16.98
CA VAL A 156 -36.68 -9.84 18.18
C VAL A 156 -37.89 -10.78 18.14
N LEU A 157 -38.58 -10.87 17.00
CA LEU A 157 -39.73 -11.78 16.84
C LEU A 157 -39.34 -13.26 17.01
N ASN A 158 -38.10 -13.62 16.68
CA ASN A 158 -37.57 -14.98 16.84
C ASN A 158 -37.04 -15.29 18.25
N GLY A 159 -37.22 -14.38 19.23
CA GLY A 159 -36.77 -14.57 20.61
C GLY A 159 -35.26 -14.46 20.81
N ASN A 160 -34.52 -13.98 19.80
CA ASN A 160 -33.08 -13.74 19.90
C ASN A 160 -32.80 -12.37 20.56
N SER A 161 -31.57 -12.18 21.05
CA SER A 161 -31.11 -10.86 21.48
C SER A 161 -31.24 -9.85 20.32
N PRO A 162 -31.61 -8.59 20.58
CA PRO A 162 -31.80 -7.56 19.55
C PRO A 162 -30.47 -7.07 18.95
N GLU A 163 -29.45 -7.92 18.86
CA GLU A 163 -28.16 -7.55 18.28
C GLU A 163 -28.33 -7.33 16.77
N VAL A 164 -27.93 -6.14 16.34
CA VAL A 164 -28.01 -5.67 14.96
C VAL A 164 -26.62 -5.32 14.51
N GLN A 165 -26.24 -5.85 13.36
CA GLN A 165 -25.06 -5.44 12.63
C GLN A 165 -25.42 -4.30 11.69
N ILE A 166 -24.79 -3.14 11.88
CA ILE A 166 -24.91 -1.99 11.00
C ILE A 166 -23.58 -1.79 10.29
N THR A 167 -23.65 -1.59 8.97
CA THR A 167 -22.47 -1.24 8.17
C THR A 167 -22.60 0.22 7.74
N GLY A 168 -21.68 1.06 8.19
CA GLY A 168 -21.50 2.40 7.70
C GLY A 168 -20.48 2.46 6.56
N LYS A 169 -20.54 3.54 5.78
CA LYS A 169 -19.57 3.90 4.76
C LYS A 169 -19.12 5.33 5.00
N ALA A 170 -17.86 5.50 5.36
CA ALA A 170 -17.20 6.80 5.41
C ALA A 170 -16.53 7.06 4.05
N THR A 171 -16.67 8.27 3.54
CA THR A 171 -16.10 8.74 2.27
C THR A 171 -15.34 10.02 2.53
N ALA A 172 -14.13 10.16 2.01
CA ALA A 172 -13.39 11.41 1.97
C ALA A 172 -13.04 11.77 0.54
N ARG A 173 -13.18 13.06 0.20
CA ARG A 173 -12.82 13.65 -1.09
C ARG A 173 -11.81 14.76 -0.83
N ALA A 174 -10.72 14.76 -1.57
CA ALA A 174 -9.64 15.73 -1.40
C ALA A 174 -9.15 16.24 -2.76
N GLY A 175 -8.72 17.49 -2.82
CA GLY A 175 -8.01 18.06 -3.96
C GLY A 175 -6.60 18.43 -3.58
N PHE A 176 -5.61 17.94 -4.34
CA PHE A 176 -4.21 18.27 -4.09
C PHE A 176 -3.63 19.08 -5.25
N ARG A 177 -2.82 20.08 -4.90
CA ARG A 177 -1.94 20.78 -5.85
C ARG A 177 -0.51 20.81 -5.35
N LEU A 178 0.44 20.53 -6.24
CA LEU A 178 1.87 20.70 -5.98
C LEU A 178 2.40 21.87 -6.80
N TYR A 179 2.72 22.98 -6.13
CA TYR A 179 3.25 24.19 -6.76
C TYR A 179 4.78 24.19 -6.72
N TYR A 180 5.41 24.53 -7.84
CA TYR A 180 6.85 24.72 -7.96
C TYR A 180 7.18 26.18 -8.34
N PRO A 181 7.53 27.05 -7.37
CA PRO A 181 7.72 28.48 -7.60
C PRO A 181 8.90 28.82 -8.52
N ALA A 182 9.94 27.99 -8.59
CA ALA A 182 11.14 28.28 -9.40
C ALA A 182 10.81 28.42 -10.90
N THR A 183 9.87 27.61 -11.39
CA THR A 183 9.37 27.66 -12.77
C THR A 183 7.94 28.19 -12.88
N LYS A 184 7.31 28.53 -11.75
CA LYS A 184 5.89 28.92 -11.67
C LYS A 184 4.98 27.88 -12.35
N THR A 185 5.22 26.60 -12.06
CA THR A 185 4.45 25.47 -12.59
C THR A 185 3.66 24.77 -11.49
N ILE A 186 2.49 24.24 -11.84
CA ILE A 186 1.76 23.28 -11.01
C ILE A 186 2.18 21.90 -11.49
N GLU A 187 3.02 21.23 -10.72
CA GLU A 187 3.57 19.90 -11.03
C GLU A 187 2.51 18.80 -10.94
N TYR A 188 1.46 19.06 -10.15
CA TYR A 188 0.38 18.13 -9.94
C TYR A 188 -0.91 18.86 -9.57
N GLU A 189 -2.04 18.47 -10.17
CA GLU A 189 -3.39 18.84 -9.77
C GLU A 189 -4.33 17.66 -10.05
N ASP A 190 -4.92 17.07 -9.00
CA ASP A 190 -5.98 16.07 -9.18
C ASP A 190 -6.80 15.88 -7.89
N ARG A 191 -7.90 15.13 -8.04
CA ARG A 191 -8.83 14.79 -6.97
C ARG A 191 -8.62 13.35 -6.51
N TYR A 192 -8.69 13.15 -5.20
CA TYR A 192 -8.75 11.84 -4.58
C TYR A 192 -10.11 11.60 -3.95
N LYS A 193 -10.54 10.34 -3.98
CA LYS A 193 -11.70 9.86 -3.24
C LYS A 193 -11.36 8.51 -2.62
N GLN A 194 -11.54 8.39 -1.31
CA GLN A 194 -11.41 7.12 -0.61
C GLN A 194 -12.68 6.82 0.17
N ASP A 195 -13.03 5.53 0.18
CA ASP A 195 -14.18 5.02 0.91
C ASP A 195 -13.69 3.93 1.88
N ARG A 196 -14.22 3.91 3.11
CA ARG A 196 -14.04 2.80 4.06
C ARG A 196 -15.37 2.36 4.63
N THR A 197 -15.53 1.05 4.82
CA THR A 197 -16.70 0.49 5.48
C THR A 197 -16.41 0.22 6.95
N TRP A 198 -17.37 0.52 7.80
CA TRP A 198 -17.28 0.32 9.24
C TRP A 198 -18.42 -0.56 9.71
N VAL A 199 -18.12 -1.62 10.44
CA VAL A 199 -19.14 -2.54 10.96
C VAL A 199 -19.26 -2.34 12.46
N GLN A 200 -20.47 -2.08 12.93
CA GLN A 200 -20.79 -1.97 14.36
C GLN A 200 -21.92 -2.92 14.72
N ARG A 201 -21.81 -3.54 15.90
CA ARG A 201 -22.89 -4.33 16.51
C ARG A 201 -23.49 -3.58 17.69
N SER A 202 -24.80 -3.67 17.85
CA SER A 202 -25.54 -3.02 18.94
C SER A 202 -26.85 -3.74 19.22
N THR A 203 -27.32 -3.71 20.45
CA THR A 203 -28.61 -4.25 20.89
C THR A 203 -29.78 -3.28 20.69
N ASN A 204 -29.51 -2.04 20.26
CA ASN A 204 -30.51 -1.03 19.97
C ASN A 204 -30.15 -0.30 18.66
N PRO A 205 -30.96 -0.37 17.60
CA PRO A 205 -30.67 0.26 16.30
C PRO A 205 -30.51 1.79 16.35
N ILE A 206 -31.32 2.48 17.16
CA ILE A 206 -31.24 3.94 17.30
C ILE A 206 -29.91 4.29 18.00
N GLU A 207 -29.55 3.52 19.03
CA GLU A 207 -28.27 3.67 19.72
C GLU A 207 -27.08 3.27 18.83
N ALA A 208 -27.25 2.28 17.96
CA ALA A 208 -26.24 1.84 17.01
C ALA A 208 -25.91 2.92 15.98
N ILE A 209 -26.95 3.55 15.43
CA ILE A 209 -26.83 4.71 14.53
C ILE A 209 -26.23 5.89 15.28
N ALA A 210 -26.69 6.19 16.49
CA ALA A 210 -26.11 7.25 17.33
C ALA A 210 -24.64 6.98 17.73
N ARG A 211 -24.23 5.73 17.93
CA ARG A 211 -22.84 5.33 18.21
C ARG A 211 -21.96 5.34 16.96
N LEU A 212 -22.52 5.09 15.77
CA LEU A 212 -21.83 5.33 14.50
C LEU A 212 -21.62 6.83 14.27
N ILE A 213 -22.63 7.66 14.55
CA ILE A 213 -22.56 9.14 14.43
C ILE A 213 -21.65 9.75 15.51
N LYS A 214 -21.60 9.19 16.74
CA LYS A 214 -20.67 9.62 17.78
C LYS A 214 -19.21 9.21 17.52
N ARG A 215 -18.95 8.28 16.59
CA ARG A 215 -17.61 7.85 16.20
C ARG A 215 -17.14 8.62 14.97
N ASN A 216 -16.62 9.82 15.21
CA ASN A 216 -15.76 10.52 14.24
C ASN A 216 -14.53 9.67 13.84
N ASP A 217 -14.19 8.60 14.58
CA ASP A 217 -13.11 7.67 14.25
C ASP A 217 -13.14 7.18 12.79
N ALA A 218 -14.32 6.86 12.25
CA ALA A 218 -14.44 6.39 10.87
C ALA A 218 -14.10 7.50 9.86
N LEU A 219 -14.52 8.74 10.16
CA LEU A 219 -14.21 9.93 9.36
C LEU A 219 -12.72 10.29 9.49
N ILE A 220 -12.17 10.24 10.70
CA ILE A 220 -10.74 10.43 10.97
C ILE A 220 -9.90 9.42 10.20
N GLU A 221 -10.27 8.13 10.25
CA GLU A 221 -9.52 7.08 9.57
C GLU A 221 -9.58 7.22 8.04
N VAL A 222 -10.75 7.45 7.46
CA VAL A 222 -10.84 7.66 5.99
C VAL A 222 -10.11 8.94 5.58
N SER A 223 -10.09 9.97 6.43
CA SER A 223 -9.35 11.21 6.18
C SER A 223 -7.85 10.99 6.17
N TYR A 224 -7.32 10.37 7.22
CA TYR A 224 -5.91 9.95 7.30
C TYR A 224 -5.52 9.08 6.10
N TYR A 225 -6.33 8.05 5.81
CA TYR A 225 -6.08 7.13 4.72
C TYR A 225 -6.12 7.80 3.34
N THR A 226 -6.94 8.84 3.16
CA THR A 226 -6.94 9.62 1.91
C THR A 226 -5.61 10.34 1.70
N GLY A 227 -5.05 10.92 2.76
CA GLY A 227 -3.73 11.53 2.72
C GLY A 227 -2.62 10.52 2.50
N GLU A 228 -2.63 9.42 3.24
CA GLU A 228 -1.68 8.31 3.09
C GLU A 228 -1.72 7.75 1.66
N SER A 229 -2.92 7.50 1.11
CA SER A 229 -3.08 6.98 -0.25
C SER A 229 -2.53 7.93 -1.32
N PHE A 230 -2.71 9.25 -1.15
CA PHE A 230 -2.12 10.23 -2.06
C PHE A 230 -0.60 10.24 -1.95
N ALA A 231 -0.05 10.29 -0.73
CA ALA A 231 1.39 10.27 -0.51
C ALA A 231 2.04 8.99 -1.06
N HIS A 232 1.35 7.84 -1.01
CA HIS A 232 1.83 6.58 -1.57
C HIS A 232 2.04 6.67 -3.09
N ASP A 233 1.21 7.42 -3.79
CA ASP A 233 1.36 7.64 -5.22
C ASP A 233 2.47 8.66 -5.53
N LEU A 234 2.88 9.48 -4.54
CA LEU A 234 3.86 10.57 -4.71
C LEU A 234 5.32 10.14 -4.48
N VAL A 235 5.58 9.10 -3.68
CA VAL A 235 6.95 8.66 -3.35
C VAL A 235 7.23 7.20 -3.66
N PRO A 236 8.46 6.86 -4.05
CA PRO A 236 8.89 5.47 -4.11
C PRO A 236 8.88 4.82 -2.72
N LEU A 237 8.38 3.58 -2.64
CA LEU A 237 8.22 2.83 -1.39
C LEU A 237 8.66 1.37 -1.54
N TYR A 238 9.02 0.75 -0.42
CA TYR A 238 9.39 -0.66 -0.35
C TYR A 238 8.17 -1.54 -0.04
N PHE A 239 7.97 -2.57 -0.86
CA PHE A 239 6.90 -3.54 -0.70
C PHE A 239 7.47 -4.93 -0.47
N TRP A 240 6.86 -5.66 0.45
CA TRP A 240 7.12 -7.09 0.60
C TRP A 240 6.52 -7.86 -0.57
N GLN A 241 7.36 -8.52 -1.33
CA GLN A 241 6.97 -9.35 -2.46
C GLN A 241 7.29 -10.81 -2.18
N GLN A 242 6.39 -11.69 -2.59
CA GLN A 242 6.59 -13.12 -2.47
C GLN A 242 7.39 -13.64 -3.66
N ARG A 243 8.35 -14.52 -3.39
CA ARG A 243 9.12 -15.29 -4.35
C ARG A 243 9.06 -16.76 -3.99
N MET A 244 9.19 -17.62 -5.00
CA MET A 244 9.47 -19.02 -4.76
C MET A 244 10.97 -19.19 -4.52
N MET A 245 11.35 -20.18 -3.72
CA MET A 245 12.72 -20.67 -3.62
C MET A 245 12.67 -22.20 -3.64
N TYR A 246 13.49 -22.86 -4.44
CA TYR A 246 13.61 -24.31 -4.40
C TYR A 246 14.39 -24.74 -3.14
N ILE A 247 13.93 -25.81 -2.51
CA ILE A 247 14.63 -26.42 -1.38
C ILE A 247 15.05 -27.86 -1.71
N GLY A 248 16.28 -28.19 -1.34
CA GLY A 248 16.84 -29.54 -1.48
C GLY A 248 16.62 -30.41 -0.24
N LYS A 249 16.57 -31.73 -0.43
CA LYS A 249 16.48 -32.70 0.68
C LYS A 249 17.84 -32.99 1.32
N LYS A 250 18.89 -33.03 0.50
CA LYS A 250 20.31 -33.23 0.86
C LYS A 250 21.15 -32.23 0.05
N ASP A 251 22.39 -31.99 0.47
CA ASP A 251 23.43 -31.26 -0.26
C ASP A 251 23.28 -29.72 -0.28
N GLY A 252 24.08 -29.06 -1.13
CA GLY A 252 24.23 -27.60 -1.20
C GLY A 252 22.91 -26.83 -1.37
N MET A 253 21.89 -27.39 -2.03
CA MET A 253 20.57 -26.75 -2.14
C MET A 253 19.93 -26.47 -0.77
N LYS A 254 20.12 -27.35 0.22
CA LYS A 254 19.60 -27.17 1.58
C LYS A 254 20.43 -26.18 2.38
N ILE A 255 21.75 -26.18 2.19
CA ILE A 255 22.68 -25.26 2.85
C ILE A 255 22.42 -23.83 2.35
N GLY A 256 22.39 -23.63 1.03
CA GLY A 256 22.09 -22.32 0.43
C GLY A 256 20.73 -21.77 0.86
N ALA A 257 19.70 -22.62 0.95
CA ALA A 257 18.40 -22.20 1.48
C ALA A 257 18.47 -21.72 2.94
N ARG A 258 19.28 -22.36 3.79
CA ARG A 258 19.49 -21.91 5.18
C ARG A 258 20.25 -20.59 5.24
N GLN A 259 21.29 -20.44 4.43
CA GLN A 259 22.04 -19.19 4.31
C GLN A 259 21.14 -18.04 3.89
N ALA A 260 20.31 -18.23 2.86
CA ALA A 260 19.31 -17.25 2.44
C ALA A 260 18.32 -16.90 3.58
N LEU A 261 17.84 -17.90 4.34
CA LEU A 261 16.96 -17.68 5.49
C LEU A 261 17.63 -16.92 6.64
N THR A 262 18.95 -17.03 6.79
CA THR A 262 19.75 -16.27 7.76
C THR A 262 20.33 -14.99 7.15
N ARG A 263 19.84 -14.56 5.98
CA ARG A 263 20.26 -13.35 5.23
C ARG A 263 21.69 -13.37 4.68
N ASP A 264 22.35 -14.52 4.66
CA ASP A 264 23.63 -14.75 3.98
C ASP A 264 23.38 -15.05 2.49
N TRP A 265 22.98 -14.03 1.73
CA TRP A 265 22.63 -14.18 0.32
C TRP A 265 23.86 -14.40 -0.57
N GLU A 266 25.01 -13.83 -0.22
CA GLU A 266 26.28 -14.05 -0.92
C GLU A 266 26.79 -15.49 -0.72
N GLY A 267 26.73 -16.01 0.50
CA GLY A 267 27.07 -17.40 0.78
C GLY A 267 26.08 -18.39 0.14
N ALA A 268 24.79 -18.06 0.13
CA ALA A 268 23.77 -18.83 -0.59
C ALA A 268 24.05 -18.87 -2.10
N LEU A 269 24.37 -17.71 -2.69
CA LEU A 269 24.74 -17.58 -4.11
C LEU A 269 25.92 -18.49 -4.45
N LYS A 270 27.02 -18.41 -3.69
CA LYS A 270 28.20 -19.26 -3.88
C LYS A 270 27.84 -20.75 -3.81
N THR A 271 27.07 -21.14 -2.80
CA THR A 271 26.68 -22.53 -2.59
C THR A 271 25.80 -23.06 -3.73
N TRP A 272 24.87 -22.26 -4.23
CA TRP A 272 24.02 -22.66 -5.35
C TRP A 272 24.78 -22.68 -6.68
N LEU A 273 25.79 -21.82 -6.88
CA LEU A 273 26.70 -21.90 -8.03
C LEU A 273 27.46 -23.23 -8.05
N GLU A 274 28.04 -23.63 -6.92
CA GLU A 274 28.70 -24.93 -6.80
C GLU A 274 27.76 -26.09 -7.13
N VAL A 275 26.50 -26.02 -6.70
CA VAL A 275 25.48 -27.03 -7.07
C VAL A 275 25.21 -27.02 -8.58
N TYR A 276 25.09 -25.85 -9.20
CA TYR A 276 24.85 -25.73 -10.64
C TYR A 276 25.99 -26.36 -11.44
N GLU A 277 27.24 -26.06 -11.08
CA GLU A 277 28.43 -26.53 -11.80
C GLU A 277 28.70 -28.03 -11.62
N SER A 278 28.49 -28.54 -10.41
CA SER A 278 28.77 -29.95 -10.09
C SER A 278 27.64 -30.92 -10.48
N SER A 279 26.44 -30.41 -10.78
CA SER A 279 25.27 -31.26 -11.03
C SER A 279 25.20 -31.78 -12.47
N PRO A 280 25.24 -33.11 -12.70
CA PRO A 280 25.09 -33.66 -14.05
C PRO A 280 23.65 -33.60 -14.57
N LYS A 281 22.65 -33.52 -13.67
CA LYS A 281 21.23 -33.56 -14.04
C LYS A 281 20.66 -32.15 -14.21
N ALA A 282 20.11 -31.87 -15.39
CA ALA A 282 19.48 -30.59 -15.76
C ALA A 282 18.44 -30.12 -14.72
N LYS A 283 17.64 -31.03 -14.15
CA LYS A 283 16.68 -30.71 -13.08
C LYS A 283 17.31 -30.03 -11.86
N PHE A 284 18.52 -30.43 -11.44
CA PHE A 284 19.19 -29.82 -10.29
C PHE A 284 19.84 -28.49 -10.68
N ARG A 285 20.45 -28.42 -11.87
CA ARG A 285 20.97 -27.16 -12.43
C ARG A 285 19.88 -26.11 -12.57
N ALA A 286 18.73 -26.45 -13.14
CA ALA A 286 17.59 -25.54 -13.27
C ALA A 286 17.16 -24.95 -11.92
N ARG A 287 17.09 -25.78 -10.87
CA ARG A 287 16.70 -25.34 -9.52
C ARG A 287 17.75 -24.45 -8.86
N ALA A 288 19.02 -24.80 -9.02
CA ALA A 288 20.14 -23.98 -8.55
C ALA A 288 20.14 -22.61 -9.27
N ALA A 289 20.04 -22.60 -10.60
CA ALA A 289 19.93 -21.39 -11.42
C ALA A 289 18.75 -20.50 -11.00
N TYR A 290 17.60 -21.07 -10.67
CA TYR A 290 16.45 -20.31 -10.16
C TYR A 290 16.79 -19.61 -8.83
N ASN A 291 17.39 -20.34 -7.89
CA ASN A 291 17.75 -19.76 -6.59
C ASN A 291 18.89 -18.75 -6.70
N ILE A 292 19.84 -18.96 -7.62
CA ILE A 292 20.89 -17.98 -7.96
C ILE A 292 20.26 -16.68 -8.45
N ALA A 293 19.25 -16.77 -9.33
CA ALA A 293 18.50 -15.59 -9.77
C ALA A 293 17.86 -14.84 -8.59
N LEU A 294 17.28 -15.57 -7.64
CA LEU A 294 16.72 -14.99 -6.42
C LEU A 294 17.79 -14.30 -5.56
N ALA A 295 18.98 -14.89 -5.41
CA ALA A 295 20.07 -14.25 -4.67
C ALA A 295 20.49 -12.94 -5.34
N TYR A 296 20.69 -12.93 -6.65
CA TYR A 296 21.01 -11.71 -7.39
C TYR A 296 19.89 -10.64 -7.29
N GLU A 297 18.62 -11.06 -7.32
CA GLU A 297 17.48 -10.14 -7.13
C GLU A 297 17.52 -9.45 -5.76
N VAL A 298 17.85 -10.20 -4.70
CA VAL A 298 17.96 -9.66 -3.33
C VAL A 298 19.20 -8.76 -3.17
N LEU A 299 20.29 -9.10 -3.84
CA LEU A 299 21.51 -8.29 -3.90
C LEU A 299 21.40 -7.09 -4.87
N ASN A 300 20.19 -6.86 -5.41
CA ASN A 300 19.86 -5.76 -6.32
C ASN A 300 20.60 -5.78 -7.68
N ASP A 301 21.18 -6.92 -8.07
CA ASP A 301 21.75 -7.14 -9.40
C ASP A 301 20.71 -7.79 -10.32
N LEU A 302 19.78 -6.96 -10.80
CA LEU A 302 18.63 -7.42 -11.57
C LEU A 302 19.04 -7.99 -12.95
N GLN A 303 20.17 -7.55 -13.51
CA GLN A 303 20.64 -8.05 -14.81
C GLN A 303 21.12 -9.49 -14.70
N ASN A 304 21.95 -9.80 -13.69
CA ASN A 304 22.36 -11.17 -13.44
C ASN A 304 21.17 -12.03 -12.98
N ALA A 305 20.25 -11.50 -12.18
CA ALA A 305 19.03 -12.21 -11.82
C ALA A 305 18.25 -12.68 -13.06
N LYS A 306 18.04 -11.78 -14.03
CA LYS A 306 17.34 -12.10 -15.28
C LYS A 306 18.06 -13.19 -16.08
N LYS A 307 19.38 -13.06 -16.23
CA LYS A 307 20.19 -14.06 -16.95
C LYS A 307 20.05 -15.45 -16.33
N TRP A 308 20.14 -15.55 -15.00
CA TRP A 308 20.08 -16.83 -14.30
C TRP A 308 18.69 -17.48 -14.30
N VAL A 309 17.61 -16.69 -14.24
CA VAL A 309 16.26 -17.28 -14.35
C VAL A 309 15.98 -17.77 -15.77
N GLN A 310 16.52 -17.10 -16.80
CA GLN A 310 16.45 -17.59 -18.18
C GLN A 310 17.24 -18.90 -18.34
N THR A 311 18.44 -19.00 -17.75
CA THR A 311 19.19 -20.26 -17.68
C THR A 311 18.39 -21.35 -16.98
N SER A 312 17.70 -21.03 -15.88
CA SER A 312 16.80 -21.98 -15.19
C SER A 312 15.69 -22.50 -16.10
N TYR A 313 15.07 -21.61 -16.88
CA TYR A 313 14.04 -21.99 -17.84
C TYR A 313 14.59 -22.89 -18.95
N VAL A 314 15.75 -22.57 -19.53
CA VAL A 314 16.39 -23.39 -20.58
C VAL A 314 16.75 -24.79 -20.07
N GLU A 315 17.28 -24.90 -18.85
CA GLU A 315 17.65 -26.19 -18.24
C GLU A 315 16.43 -27.04 -17.82
N GLY A 316 15.35 -26.39 -17.35
CA GLY A 316 14.25 -27.07 -16.66
C GLY A 316 12.89 -27.05 -17.35
N GLY A 317 12.64 -26.10 -18.26
CA GLY A 317 11.38 -25.91 -18.98
C GLY A 317 10.17 -25.60 -18.10
N LYS A 318 10.38 -25.00 -16.91
CA LYS A 318 9.33 -24.77 -15.91
C LYS A 318 8.67 -23.40 -16.04
N SER A 319 7.33 -23.36 -16.03
CA SER A 319 6.57 -22.12 -16.18
C SER A 319 6.87 -21.11 -15.07
N GLU A 320 7.18 -21.58 -13.86
CA GLU A 320 7.55 -20.73 -12.73
C GLU A 320 8.82 -19.91 -13.00
N ALA A 321 9.76 -20.43 -13.79
CA ALA A 321 10.95 -19.69 -14.22
C ALA A 321 10.60 -18.62 -15.27
N LEU A 322 9.69 -18.93 -16.20
CA LEU A 322 9.23 -17.97 -17.20
C LEU A 322 8.45 -16.81 -16.56
N GLU A 323 7.54 -17.12 -15.63
CA GLU A 323 6.82 -16.12 -14.84
C GLU A 323 7.77 -15.23 -14.06
N TYR A 324 8.78 -15.82 -13.43
CA TYR A 324 9.77 -15.06 -12.68
C TYR A 324 10.67 -14.19 -13.57
N SER A 325 11.00 -14.65 -14.79
CA SER A 325 11.66 -13.81 -15.80
C SER A 325 10.84 -12.57 -16.13
N ASN A 326 9.52 -12.69 -16.33
CA ASN A 326 8.65 -11.55 -16.60
C ASN A 326 8.59 -10.57 -15.42
N ILE A 327 8.60 -11.09 -14.19
CA ILE A 327 8.68 -10.27 -12.97
C ILE A 327 9.99 -9.47 -12.95
N LEU A 328 11.13 -10.11 -13.24
CA LEU A 328 12.44 -9.44 -13.26
C LEU A 328 12.55 -8.42 -14.39
N GLU A 329 11.97 -8.69 -15.56
CA GLU A 329 11.90 -7.71 -16.65
C GLU A 329 11.13 -6.45 -16.26
N ASN A 330 9.99 -6.61 -15.58
CA ASN A 330 9.24 -5.48 -15.06
C ASN A 330 10.04 -4.73 -13.99
N ARG A 331 10.73 -5.44 -13.10
CA ARG A 331 11.60 -4.81 -12.09
C ARG A 331 12.75 -4.00 -12.71
N ILE A 332 13.36 -4.49 -13.80
CA ILE A 332 14.43 -3.76 -14.51
C ILE A 332 13.87 -2.45 -15.11
N LYS A 333 12.66 -2.49 -15.69
CA LYS A 333 12.00 -1.27 -16.18
C LYS A 333 11.68 -0.29 -15.04
N GLU A 334 11.14 -0.81 -13.94
CA GLU A 334 10.85 -0.02 -12.74
C GLU A 334 12.11 0.61 -12.14
N LEU A 335 13.26 -0.08 -12.17
CA LEU A 335 14.53 0.46 -11.70
C LEU A 335 14.94 1.71 -12.49
N GLY A 336 14.78 1.71 -13.82
CA GLY A 336 15.06 2.90 -14.63
C GLY A 336 14.14 4.10 -14.29
N ILE A 337 12.91 3.85 -13.83
CA ILE A 337 12.02 4.90 -13.35
C ILE A 337 12.48 5.39 -11.97
N LEU A 338 12.82 4.46 -11.06
CA LEU A 338 13.32 4.76 -9.73
C LEU A 338 14.59 5.61 -9.77
N GLU A 339 15.54 5.30 -10.65
CA GLU A 339 16.77 6.06 -10.82
C GLU A 339 16.48 7.52 -11.15
N ASN A 340 15.50 7.80 -12.00
CA ASN A 340 15.06 9.16 -12.33
C ASN A 340 14.33 9.86 -11.16
N GLN A 341 13.61 9.10 -10.33
CA GLN A 341 12.85 9.63 -9.20
C GLN A 341 13.75 9.90 -7.98
N LEU A 342 14.79 9.10 -7.77
CA LEU A 342 15.61 9.12 -6.55
C LEU A 342 16.94 9.86 -6.70
N THR A 343 17.39 10.21 -7.92
CA THR A 343 18.73 10.80 -8.09
C THR A 343 18.89 12.05 -7.24
N GLN A 344 19.83 11.97 -6.28
CA GLN A 344 20.16 13.01 -5.31
C GLN A 344 20.69 14.26 -5.99
#